data_AF-A0A7C6YR46-F1
#
_entry.id   AF-A0A7C6YR46-F1
#
_cell.length_a   1.000
_cell.length_b   1.000
_cell.length_c   1.000
_cell.angle_alpha   90.00
_cell.angle_beta   90.00
_cell.angle_gamma   90.00
#
_symmetry.space_group_name_H-M   'P 1'
#
loop_
_entity.id
_entity.type
_entity.pdbx_description
1 polymer ?
#
loop_
_entity_poly.entity_id
_entity_poly.type
_entity_poly.pdbx_seq_one_letter_code
_entity_poly.pdbx_strand_id
1 'polypeptide(L)' 'MSKEGQENKLELLATKSFNDCAEMYKVVDFLNKYLKDKGIMLGLIKNKETKKLSINIYEFY' A
#
# COMPACT_ATOMS: atom_id res chain seq x y z
N MET A 1 -27.54 23.23 4.92
CA MET A 1 -27.04 22.12 4.08
C MET A 1 -25.57 21.90 4.44
N SER A 2 -25.31 20.95 5.32
CA SER A 2 -23.95 20.60 5.76
C SER A 2 -23.33 19.67 4.72
N LYS A 3 -22.19 20.04 4.13
CA LYS A 3 -21.40 19.13 3.29
C LYS A 3 -20.68 18.15 4.22
N GLU A 4 -21.32 17.03 4.51
CA GLU A 4 -20.71 15.91 5.26
C GLU A 4 -19.89 15.02 4.32
N GLY A 5 -18.62 14.81 4.69
CA GLY A 5 -17.85 13.60 4.38
C GLY A 5 -17.34 13.42 2.95
N GLN A 6 -16.27 14.12 2.57
CA GLN A 6 -15.33 13.53 1.59
C GLN A 6 -14.56 12.41 2.33
N GLU A 7 -15.14 11.21 2.37
CA GLU A 7 -14.40 10.02 2.75
C GLU A 7 -13.31 9.82 1.69
N ASN A 8 -12.04 10.05 2.05
CA ASN A 8 -10.90 9.72 1.20
C ASN A 8 -11.03 8.26 0.77
N LYS A 9 -11.44 8.03 -0.48
CA LYS A 9 -11.74 6.68 -0.97
C LYS A 9 -10.42 6.03 -1.36
N LEU A 10 -10.04 5.00 -0.62
CA LEU A 10 -8.86 4.19 -0.92
C LEU A 10 -9.20 3.19 -2.03
N GLU A 11 -8.54 3.32 -3.17
CA GLU A 11 -8.68 2.38 -4.28
C GLU A 11 -7.45 1.48 -4.40
N LEU A 12 -7.64 0.16 -4.48
CA LEU A 12 -6.55 -0.79 -4.73
C LEU A 12 -6.27 -0.86 -6.24
N LEU A 13 -5.11 -0.36 -6.65
CA LEU A 13 -4.70 -0.34 -8.06
C LEU A 13 -4.05 -1.66 -8.50
N ALA A 14 -3.21 -2.25 -7.63
CA ALA A 14 -2.44 -3.44 -8.00
C ALA A 14 -1.99 -4.26 -6.79
N THR A 15 -1.81 -5.56 -7.01
CA THR A 15 -1.23 -6.50 -6.04
C THR A 15 -0.21 -7.41 -6.72
N LYS A 16 0.96 -7.59 -6.10
CA LYS A 16 1.97 -8.55 -6.55
C LYS A 16 2.60 -9.31 -5.39
N SER A 17 2.68 -10.63 -5.51
CA SER A 17 3.32 -11.49 -4.50
C SER A 17 4.73 -11.91 -4.90
N PHE A 18 5.62 -11.96 -3.91
CA PHE A 18 7.02 -12.33 -3.97
C PHE A 18 7.34 -13.38 -2.90
N ASN A 19 8.48 -14.06 -3.04
CA ASN A 19 9.03 -14.85 -1.95
C ASN A 19 9.44 -13.93 -0.78
N ASP A 20 9.57 -14.50 0.42
CA ASP A 20 9.97 -13.74 1.61
C ASP A 20 11.29 -13.00 1.36
N CYS A 21 11.28 -11.69 1.60
CA CYS A 21 12.40 -10.80 1.38
C CYS A 21 12.47 -9.82 2.55
N ALA A 22 13.51 -9.98 3.37
CA ALA A 22 13.66 -9.20 4.58
C ALA A 22 13.77 -7.70 4.28
N GLU A 23 14.32 -7.27 3.15
CA GLU A 23 14.51 -5.85 2.86
C GLU A 23 13.26 -5.17 2.27
N MET A 24 12.21 -5.94 1.97
CA MET A 24 11.01 -5.41 1.32
C MET A 24 10.31 -4.33 2.16
N TYR A 25 10.37 -4.42 3.50
CA TYR A 25 9.81 -3.37 4.36
C TYR A 25 10.53 -2.04 4.19
N LYS A 26 11.85 -2.03 3.97
CA LYS A 26 12.64 -0.81 3.75
C LYS A 26 12.28 -0.16 2.43
N VAL A 27 12.09 -0.97 1.39
CA VAL A 27 11.67 -0.49 0.06
C VAL A 27 10.28 0.14 0.15
N VAL A 28 9.33 -0.53 0.82
CA VAL A 28 7.96 0.00 0.99
C VAL A 28 7.96 1.28 1.83
N ASP A 29 8.75 1.35 2.90
CA ASP A 29 8.90 2.56 3.73
C ASP A 29 9.48 3.73 2.92
N PHE A 30 10.55 3.48 2.17
CA PHE A 30 11.15 4.47 1.27
C PHE A 30 10.11 5.01 0.27
N LEU A 31 9.35 4.14 -0.40
CA LEU A 31 8.36 4.57 -1.38
C LEU A 31 7.24 5.39 -0.73
N ASN A 32 6.72 4.95 0.42
CA ASN A 32 5.69 5.68 1.15
C ASN A 32 6.16 7.07 1.59
N LYS A 33 7.45 7.25 1.93
CA LYS A 33 8.01 8.56 2.29
C LYS A 33 7.89 9.60 1.16
N TYR A 34 8.01 9.19 -0.10
CA TYR A 34 8.02 10.11 -1.25
C TYR A 34 6.72 10.13 -2.07
N LEU A 35 5.88 9.11 -1.93
CA LEU A 35 4.67 8.96 -2.75
C LEU A 35 3.37 9.27 -2.00
N LYS A 36 3.38 9.27 -0.65
CA LYS A 36 2.18 9.58 0.14
C LYS A 36 1.57 10.94 -0.20
N ASP A 37 2.40 11.95 -0.43
CA ASP A 37 1.96 13.33 -0.72
C ASP A 37 1.39 13.45 -2.14
N LYS A 38 1.60 12.42 -2.98
CA LYS A 38 0.99 12.27 -4.31
C LYS A 38 -0.29 11.44 -4.27
N GLY A 39 -0.80 11.10 -3.09
CA GLY A 39 -1.98 10.25 -2.95
C GLY A 39 -1.71 8.78 -3.25
N ILE A 40 -0.45 8.31 -3.23
CA ILE A 40 -0.11 6.90 -3.48
C ILE A 40 0.45 6.28 -2.21
N MET A 41 -0.08 5.11 -1.83
CA MET A 41 0.42 4.31 -0.70
C MET A 41 0.71 2.89 -1.13
N LEU A 42 1.81 2.33 -0.64
CA LEU A 42 2.15 0.93 -0.78
C LEU A 42 1.92 0.19 0.53
N GLY A 43 1.21 -0.92 0.46
CA GLY A 43 1.03 -1.87 1.56
C GLY A 43 1.93 -3.09 1.40
N LEU A 44 2.39 -3.65 2.53
CA LEU A 44 3.14 -4.91 2.57
C LEU A 44 2.41 -5.91 3.45
N ILE A 45 2.03 -7.07 2.89
CA ILE A 45 1.31 -8.12 3.61
C ILE A 45 2.14 -9.40 3.56
N LYS A 46 2.35 -10.02 4.72
CA LYS A 46 2.98 -11.35 4.80
C LYS A 46 1.91 -12.42 4.97
N ASN A 47 1.79 -13.31 3.98
CA ASN A 47 0.92 -14.47 4.08
C ASN A 47 1.63 -15.55 4.92
N LYS A 48 1.02 -15.91 6.06
CA LYS A 48 1.62 -16.84 7.04
C LYS A 48 1.68 -18.28 6.54
N GLU A 49 0.74 -18.69 5.69
CA GLU A 49 0.64 -20.06 5.17
C GLU A 49 1.64 -20.30 4.03
N THR A 50 1.69 -19.38 3.07
CA THR A 50 2.53 -19.50 1.86
C THR A 50 3.92 -18.90 2.04
N LYS A 51 4.16 -18.18 3.15
CA LYS A 51 5.38 -17.37 3.41
C LYS A 51 5.69 -16.33 2.32
N LYS A 52 4.71 -15.98 1.49
CA LYS A 52 4.86 -14.96 0.45
C LYS A 52 4.60 -13.56 1.00
N LEU A 53 5.29 -12.59 0.44
CA LEU A 53 5.04 -11.16 0.67
C LEU A 53 4.24 -10.61 -0.50
N SER A 54 3.14 -9.92 -0.23
CA SER A 54 2.37 -9.19 -1.23
C SER A 54 2.56 -7.70 -1.06
N ILE A 55 2.87 -7.01 -2.15
CA ILE A 55 2.83 -5.56 -2.24
C ILE A 55 1.50 -5.16 -2.85
N ASN A 56 0.82 -4.23 -2.20
CA ASN A 56 -0.39 -3.60 -2.71
C ASN A 56 -0.09 -2.13 -3.03
N ILE A 57 -0.67 -1.60 -4.09
CA ILE A 57 -0.59 -0.18 -4.44
C ILE A 57 -2.00 0.39 -4.31
N TYR A 58 -2.11 1.46 -3.54
CA TYR A 58 -3.35 2.18 -3.32
C TYR A 58 -3.25 3.63 -3.75
N GLU A 59 -4.40 4.20 -4.10
CA GLU A 59 -4.56 5.62 -4.41
C GLU A 59 -5.67 6.25 -3.56
N PHE A 60 -5.46 7.47 -3.08
CA PHE A 60 -6.44 8.27 -2.35
C PHE A 60 -6.94 9.43 -3.24
N TYR A 61 -8.26 9.60 -3.27
CA TYR A 61 -8.95 10.68 -4.00
C TYR A 61 -9.80 11.53 -3.07
#